data_AF-A0A959WNN1-F1
#
_entry.id   AF-A0A959WNN1-F1
#
_cell.length_a   1.000
_cell.length_b   1.000
_cell.length_c   1.000
_cell.angle_alpha   90.00
_cell.angle_beta   90.00
_cell.angle_gamma   90.00
#
_symmetry.space_group_name_H-M   'P 1'
#
loop_
_entity.id
_entity.type
_entity.pdbx_description
1 polymer ?
#
loop_
_entity_poly.entity_id
_entity_poly.type
_entity_poly.pdbx_seq_one_letter_code
_entity_poly.pdbx_strand_id
1 'polypeptide(L)'
;MTRPFLLSLALGLLIAATASIHADAHQGNPNYRSEIRGIAPEVPGLRAEVLNYDSDIVLTNDSDRTIEVEGYEGEPYLRFAPDGTVEANLNSPAYYLNTDRYGDVDVPAAADAGAAPDWKVVAAGGEFSWHDHRSHYMSTSTPPQVTDEGRRTKIFDYEIPLRVDGRPAALEGTLYWVGSPGFPLLPFVLLGLFAAGSLLLVVVVRRRR
;
A
#
# COMPACT_ATOMS: atom_id res chain seq x y z
N MET A 1 32.19 -7.99 57.77
CA MET A 1 32.40 -6.64 57.23
C MET A 1 32.27 -6.74 55.71
N THR A 2 31.04 -6.65 55.20
CA THR A 2 30.43 -5.51 54.48
C THR A 2 30.52 -5.65 52.95
N ARG A 3 29.39 -6.11 52.39
CA ARG A 3 28.82 -6.01 51.02
C ARG A 3 29.11 -4.65 50.31
N PRO A 4 28.77 -4.40 49.02
CA PRO A 4 28.41 -5.25 47.84
C PRO A 4 29.05 -4.78 46.50
N PHE A 5 29.24 -5.64 45.48
CA PHE A 5 29.50 -5.18 44.09
C PHE A 5 29.06 -6.20 43.04
N LEU A 6 27.82 -6.68 43.11
CA LEU A 6 27.21 -7.50 42.04
C LEU A 6 25.73 -7.13 41.89
N LEU A 7 25.48 -5.86 41.59
CA LEU A 7 24.17 -5.33 41.20
C LEU A 7 24.46 -4.16 40.28
N SER A 8 24.53 -4.43 38.96
CA SER A 8 24.26 -3.50 37.84
C SER A 8 24.82 -4.05 36.52
N LEU A 9 24.18 -5.06 35.94
CA LEU A 9 23.92 -5.09 34.49
C LEU A 9 22.83 -6.11 34.13
N ALA A 10 21.79 -6.20 34.97
CA ALA A 10 20.54 -6.84 34.61
C ALA A 10 19.65 -5.81 33.90
N LEU A 11 20.04 -5.40 32.68
CA LEU A 11 19.16 -4.72 31.72
C LEU A 11 19.78 -4.70 30.32
N GLY A 12 20.27 -5.84 29.85
CA GLY A 12 20.62 -6.01 28.45
C GLY A 12 19.32 -6.17 27.66
N LEU A 13 18.83 -5.05 27.12
CA LEU A 13 17.73 -4.92 26.15
C LEU A 13 17.44 -6.22 25.38
N LEU A 14 16.46 -6.97 25.85
CA LEU A 14 15.72 -7.90 25.03
C LEU A 14 14.74 -7.04 24.20
N ILE A 15 15.26 -6.31 23.20
CA ILE A 15 14.39 -5.85 22.12
C ILE A 15 14.06 -7.12 21.34
N ALA A 16 13.00 -7.79 21.77
CA ALA A 16 12.28 -8.71 20.91
C ALA A 16 11.78 -7.85 19.74
N ALA A 17 12.55 -7.84 18.66
CA ALA A 17 12.04 -7.44 17.36
C ALA A 17 10.99 -8.50 17.02
N THR A 18 9.75 -8.27 17.47
CA THR A 18 8.59 -8.89 16.87
C THR A 18 8.56 -8.34 15.46
N ALA A 19 9.27 -9.00 14.54
CA ALA A 19 9.00 -8.90 13.13
C ALA A 19 7.58 -9.46 12.98
N SER A 20 6.60 -8.58 13.11
CA SER A 20 5.23 -8.92 12.85
C SER A 20 5.17 -9.31 11.38
N ILE A 21 5.04 -10.61 11.12
CA ILE A 21 4.77 -11.18 9.81
C ILE A 21 3.34 -10.75 9.46
N HIS A 22 3.19 -9.50 9.03
CA HIS A 22 1.94 -8.98 8.52
C HIS A 22 1.78 -9.49 7.09
N ALA A 23 0.58 -9.92 6.73
CA ALA A 23 0.24 -10.30 5.37
C ALA A 23 0.62 -9.17 4.40
N ASP A 24 1.56 -9.45 3.49
CA ASP A 24 2.20 -8.47 2.60
C ASP A 24 1.23 -7.85 1.55
N ALA A 25 0.05 -8.45 1.33
CA ALA A 25 -0.91 -7.99 0.33
C ALA A 25 -1.49 -6.58 0.59
N HIS A 26 -1.38 -6.07 1.84
CA HIS A 26 -1.88 -4.74 2.21
C HIS A 26 -0.77 -3.73 2.54
N GLN A 27 0.50 -4.05 2.30
CA GLN A 27 1.59 -3.11 2.51
C GLN A 27 1.93 -2.40 1.21
N GLY A 28 1.56 -1.13 1.11
CA GLY A 28 2.04 -0.27 0.04
C GLY A 28 3.54 -0.04 0.13
N ASN A 29 4.14 0.32 -0.99
CA ASN A 29 5.58 0.51 -1.09
C ASN A 29 5.95 1.96 -0.72
N PRO A 30 6.74 2.18 0.35
CA PRO A 30 7.08 3.52 0.81
C PRO A 30 7.94 4.31 -0.18
N ASN A 31 8.49 3.67 -1.21
CA ASN A 31 9.27 4.33 -2.26
C ASN A 31 8.39 4.93 -3.36
N TYR A 32 7.08 4.61 -3.38
CA TYR A 32 6.14 5.12 -4.37
C TYR A 32 5.10 6.03 -3.74
N ARG A 33 4.54 6.94 -4.54
CA ARG A 33 3.32 7.68 -4.21
C ARG A 33 2.42 7.65 -5.43
N SER A 34 1.25 7.07 -5.26
CA SER A 34 0.18 7.18 -6.25
C SER A 34 -0.71 8.35 -5.86
N GLU A 35 -1.00 9.22 -6.81
CA GLU A 35 -1.73 10.47 -6.58
C GLU A 35 -2.93 10.53 -7.54
N ILE A 36 -4.14 10.67 -6.99
CA ILE A 36 -5.34 10.95 -7.77
C ILE A 36 -5.26 12.39 -8.27
N ARG A 37 -5.40 12.58 -9.58
CA ARG A 37 -5.46 13.92 -10.20
C ARG A 37 -6.89 14.42 -10.31
N GLY A 38 -7.86 13.52 -10.50
CA GLY A 38 -9.27 13.87 -10.57
C GLY A 38 -10.13 12.77 -11.19
N ILE A 39 -11.38 13.11 -11.43
CA ILE A 39 -12.37 12.28 -12.12
C ILE A 39 -12.88 13.07 -13.33
N ALA A 40 -12.88 12.45 -14.50
CA ALA A 40 -13.26 13.08 -15.76
C ALA A 40 -14.41 12.32 -16.45
N PRO A 41 -15.55 12.98 -16.78
CA PRO A 41 -15.91 14.33 -16.34
C PRO A 41 -16.10 14.42 -14.82
N GLU A 42 -16.05 15.63 -14.26
CA GLU A 42 -16.27 15.85 -12.83
C GLU A 42 -17.69 15.44 -12.43
N VAL A 43 -17.80 14.68 -11.33
CA VAL A 43 -19.07 14.24 -10.75
C VAL A 43 -19.19 14.80 -9.33
N PRO A 44 -20.11 15.76 -9.09
CA PRO A 44 -20.34 16.29 -7.75
C PRO A 44 -20.70 15.17 -6.76
N GLY A 45 -19.98 15.10 -5.64
CA GLY A 45 -20.19 14.09 -4.60
C GLY A 45 -19.38 12.80 -4.79
N LEU A 46 -18.68 12.62 -5.91
CA LEU A 46 -17.75 11.51 -6.10
C LEU A 46 -16.33 11.96 -5.78
N ARG A 47 -15.64 11.22 -4.90
CA ARG A 47 -14.25 11.50 -4.49
C ARG A 47 -13.42 10.23 -4.54
N ALA A 48 -12.13 10.38 -4.86
CA ALA A 48 -11.19 9.28 -4.79
C ALA A 48 -9.86 9.73 -4.17
N GLU A 49 -9.22 8.84 -3.43
CA GLU A 49 -7.90 9.02 -2.85
C GLU A 49 -7.10 7.72 -2.85
N VAL A 50 -5.79 7.81 -2.57
CA VAL A 50 -4.91 6.66 -2.40
C VAL A 50 -4.54 6.54 -0.92
N LEU A 51 -4.68 5.34 -0.37
CA LEU A 51 -4.17 4.99 0.96
C LEU A 51 -2.88 4.18 0.86
N ASN A 52 -2.10 4.25 1.94
CA ASN A 52 -0.87 3.49 2.12
C ASN A 52 0.09 3.62 0.93
N TYR A 53 0.48 4.86 0.60
CA TYR A 53 1.47 5.19 -0.43
C TYR A 53 1.01 4.95 -1.87
N ASP A 54 0.88 3.69 -2.28
CA ASP A 54 0.51 3.25 -3.62
C ASP A 54 -0.41 2.02 -3.59
N SER A 55 -0.97 1.67 -2.43
CA SER A 55 -1.66 0.40 -2.22
C SER A 55 -3.11 0.45 -2.67
N ASP A 56 -3.95 1.24 -2.00
CA ASP A 56 -5.39 1.09 -2.11
C ASP A 56 -6.01 2.37 -2.66
N ILE A 57 -6.89 2.22 -3.64
CA ILE A 57 -7.79 3.28 -4.07
C ILE A 57 -9.00 3.25 -3.14
N VAL A 58 -9.35 4.40 -2.59
CA VAL A 58 -10.62 4.62 -1.89
C VAL A 58 -11.50 5.44 -2.79
N LEU A 59 -12.72 4.96 -3.03
CA LEU A 59 -13.75 5.71 -3.73
C LEU A 59 -14.93 5.94 -2.78
N THR A 60 -15.37 7.19 -2.69
CA THR A 60 -16.53 7.60 -1.89
C THR A 60 -17.56 8.23 -2.80
N ASN A 61 -18.77 7.69 -2.81
CA ASN A 61 -19.92 8.17 -3.57
C ASN A 61 -20.98 8.76 -2.64
N ASP A 62 -20.94 10.09 -2.48
CA ASP A 62 -21.98 10.88 -1.79
C ASP A 62 -23.02 11.47 -2.78
N SER A 63 -22.97 11.05 -4.06
CA SER A 63 -23.87 11.56 -5.11
C SER A 63 -25.19 10.80 -5.19
N ASP A 64 -26.12 11.28 -6.03
CA ASP A 64 -27.36 10.59 -6.36
C ASP A 64 -27.22 9.59 -7.53
N ARG A 65 -25.98 9.28 -7.92
CA ARG A 65 -25.63 8.51 -9.12
C ARG A 65 -25.15 7.11 -8.79
N THR A 66 -25.42 6.18 -9.70
CA THR A 66 -24.80 4.85 -9.66
C THR A 66 -23.44 4.94 -10.31
N ILE A 67 -22.41 4.52 -9.58
CA ILE A 67 -21.03 4.49 -10.07
C ILE A 67 -20.59 3.04 -10.21
N GLU A 68 -20.16 2.64 -11.39
CA GLU A 68 -19.53 1.33 -11.60
C GLU A 68 -18.05 1.53 -11.92
N VAL A 69 -17.19 0.73 -11.30
CA VAL A 69 -15.77 0.64 -11.64
C VAL A 69 -15.61 -0.52 -12.61
N GLU A 70 -14.93 -0.31 -13.73
CA GLU A 70 -14.64 -1.37 -14.69
C GLU A 70 -13.37 -2.14 -14.29
N GLY A 71 -13.43 -3.46 -14.46
CA GLY A 71 -12.29 -4.37 -14.33
C GLY A 71 -11.31 -4.25 -15.50
N TYR A 72 -10.35 -5.16 -15.55
CA TYR A 72 -9.22 -5.08 -16.48
C TYR A 72 -9.60 -5.39 -17.93
N GLU A 73 -10.73 -6.06 -18.16
CA GLU A 73 -11.24 -6.41 -19.47
C GLU A 73 -12.51 -5.62 -19.84
N GLY A 74 -12.82 -4.58 -19.05
CA GLY A 74 -13.99 -3.70 -19.25
C GLY A 74 -15.29 -4.25 -18.67
N GLU A 75 -15.22 -5.33 -17.89
CA GLU A 75 -16.36 -5.91 -17.19
C GLU A 75 -16.74 -5.09 -15.94
N PRO A 76 -17.99 -5.10 -15.46
CA PRO A 76 -18.33 -4.49 -14.19
C PRO A 76 -17.59 -5.17 -13.03
N TYR A 77 -16.85 -4.40 -12.23
CA TYR A 77 -16.10 -4.93 -11.09
C TYR A 77 -16.72 -4.51 -9.76
N LEU A 78 -16.83 -3.20 -9.50
CA LEU A 78 -17.47 -2.65 -8.30
C LEU A 78 -18.67 -1.80 -8.71
N ARG A 79 -19.70 -1.77 -7.86
CA ARG A 79 -20.87 -0.89 -8.02
C ARG A 79 -21.19 -0.17 -6.73
N PHE A 80 -21.28 1.15 -6.79
CA PHE A 80 -21.66 2.04 -5.71
C PHE A 80 -23.05 2.61 -6.02
N ALA A 81 -24.05 2.20 -5.26
CA ALA A 81 -25.43 2.67 -5.41
C ALA A 81 -25.66 4.00 -4.66
N PRO A 82 -26.63 4.84 -5.09
CA PRO A 82 -26.97 6.10 -4.42
C PRO A 82 -27.44 5.97 -2.97
N ASP A 83 -27.88 4.77 -2.55
CA ASP A 83 -28.30 4.50 -1.17
C ASP A 83 -27.12 4.15 -0.24
N GLY A 84 -25.90 4.18 -0.77
CA GLY A 84 -24.67 3.86 -0.06
C GLY A 84 -24.30 2.37 -0.09
N THR A 85 -25.08 1.50 -0.75
CA THR A 85 -24.70 0.10 -0.92
C THR A 85 -23.52 -0.02 -1.88
N VAL A 86 -22.48 -0.76 -1.50
CA VAL A 86 -21.36 -1.10 -2.39
C VAL A 86 -21.30 -2.60 -2.62
N GLU A 87 -21.25 -3.00 -3.89
CA GLU A 87 -21.23 -4.39 -4.32
C GLU A 87 -19.98 -4.68 -5.16
N ALA A 88 -19.45 -5.90 -5.04
CA ALA A 88 -18.42 -6.45 -5.91
C ALA A 88 -18.98 -7.58 -6.77
N ASN A 89 -18.57 -7.65 -8.02
CA ASN A 89 -18.96 -8.72 -8.95
C ASN A 89 -18.03 -9.93 -8.77
N LEU A 90 -18.57 -11.05 -8.28
CA LEU A 90 -17.82 -12.30 -8.10
C LEU A 90 -17.44 -12.99 -9.41
N ASN A 91 -18.07 -12.59 -10.53
CA ASN A 91 -17.70 -13.05 -11.87
C ASN A 91 -16.65 -12.16 -12.55
N SER A 92 -16.23 -11.04 -11.95
CA SER A 92 -15.14 -10.23 -12.50
C SER A 92 -13.78 -10.86 -12.15
N PRO A 93 -12.88 -11.11 -13.12
CA PRO A 93 -11.50 -11.49 -12.84
C PRO A 93 -10.79 -10.51 -11.90
N ALA A 94 -11.08 -9.21 -12.02
CA ALA A 94 -10.48 -8.17 -11.18
C ALA A 94 -10.76 -8.37 -9.68
N TYR A 95 -11.90 -8.98 -9.30
CA TYR A 95 -12.19 -9.32 -7.90
C TYR A 95 -11.13 -10.20 -7.25
N TYR A 96 -10.59 -11.16 -8.02
CA TYR A 96 -9.57 -12.09 -7.52
C TYR A 96 -8.17 -11.52 -7.70
N LEU A 97 -7.87 -10.98 -8.89
CA LEU A 97 -6.55 -10.42 -9.20
C LEU A 97 -6.13 -9.35 -8.19
N ASN A 98 -7.08 -8.55 -7.70
CA ASN A 98 -6.81 -7.47 -6.75
C ASN A 98 -6.61 -7.93 -5.30
N THR A 99 -6.69 -9.24 -5.02
CA THR A 99 -6.40 -9.77 -3.68
C THR A 99 -4.91 -9.97 -3.42
N ASP A 100 -4.10 -9.94 -4.49
CA ASP A 100 -2.64 -10.00 -4.41
C ASP A 100 -2.01 -8.80 -5.12
N ARG A 101 -0.91 -8.29 -4.58
CA ARG A 101 -0.23 -7.10 -5.11
C ARG A 101 0.29 -7.29 -6.53
N TYR A 102 0.66 -8.50 -6.92
CA TYR A 102 1.23 -8.81 -8.22
C TYR A 102 0.30 -9.69 -9.07
N GLY A 103 -0.92 -9.93 -8.59
CA GLY A 103 -1.91 -10.78 -9.24
C GLY A 103 -1.52 -12.27 -9.26
N ASP A 104 -0.66 -12.71 -8.32
CA ASP A 104 -0.24 -14.11 -8.22
C ASP A 104 -1.32 -14.95 -7.53
N VAL A 105 -2.44 -15.14 -8.22
CA VAL A 105 -3.62 -15.84 -7.73
C VAL A 105 -4.22 -16.76 -8.79
N ASP A 106 -4.82 -17.86 -8.34
CA ASP A 106 -5.63 -18.72 -9.19
C ASP A 106 -7.02 -18.09 -9.37
N VAL A 107 -7.27 -17.49 -10.53
CA VAL A 107 -8.59 -16.95 -10.88
C VAL A 107 -9.55 -18.10 -11.22
N PRO A 108 -10.71 -18.24 -10.55
CA PRO A 108 -11.68 -19.29 -10.85
C PRO A 108 -12.21 -19.17 -12.29
N ALA A 109 -12.45 -20.29 -12.97
CA ALA A 109 -13.01 -20.28 -14.33
C ALA A 109 -14.41 -19.66 -14.44
N ALA A 110 -15.14 -19.54 -13.32
CA ALA A 110 -16.43 -18.85 -13.26
C ALA A 110 -16.28 -17.31 -13.28
N ALA A 111 -15.10 -16.80 -12.92
CA ALA A 111 -14.76 -15.39 -13.04
C ALA A 111 -14.39 -15.10 -14.51
N ASP A 112 -15.43 -14.90 -15.31
CA ASP A 112 -15.36 -14.63 -16.74
C ASP A 112 -15.85 -13.20 -16.99
N ALA A 113 -15.01 -12.36 -17.60
CA ALA A 113 -15.33 -10.97 -17.93
C ALA A 113 -16.58 -10.83 -18.83
N GLY A 114 -16.94 -11.86 -19.59
CA GLY A 114 -18.15 -11.91 -20.42
C GLY A 114 -19.40 -12.41 -19.68
N ALA A 115 -19.28 -12.94 -18.46
CA ALA A 115 -20.41 -13.45 -17.71
C ALA A 115 -21.30 -12.33 -17.16
N ALA A 116 -22.58 -12.65 -16.92
CA ALA A 116 -23.46 -11.74 -16.21
C ALA A 116 -22.91 -11.49 -14.79
N PRO A 117 -22.93 -10.24 -14.28
CA PRO A 117 -22.42 -9.95 -12.95
C PRO A 117 -23.14 -10.74 -11.84
N ASP A 118 -22.37 -11.30 -10.90
CA ASP A 118 -22.85 -11.89 -9.66
C ASP A 118 -22.50 -10.97 -8.49
N TRP A 119 -23.45 -10.12 -8.11
CA TRP A 119 -23.22 -9.05 -7.15
C TRP A 119 -23.25 -9.54 -5.71
N LYS A 120 -22.21 -9.19 -4.96
CA LYS A 120 -22.12 -9.39 -3.52
C LYS A 120 -21.90 -8.05 -2.83
N VAL A 121 -22.74 -7.74 -1.83
CA VAL A 121 -22.54 -6.55 -0.98
C VAL A 121 -21.23 -6.69 -0.20
N VAL A 122 -20.35 -5.69 -0.31
CA VAL A 122 -19.04 -5.63 0.35
C VAL A 122 -18.90 -4.49 1.33
N ALA A 123 -19.70 -3.42 1.18
CA ALA A 123 -19.75 -2.32 2.13
C ALA A 123 -21.11 -1.60 2.11
N ALA A 124 -21.32 -0.78 3.13
CA ALA A 124 -22.45 0.14 3.24
C ALA A 124 -21.91 1.52 3.67
N GLY A 125 -22.52 2.59 3.16
CA GLY A 125 -22.11 3.98 3.43
C GLY A 125 -21.44 4.69 2.26
N GLY A 126 -21.45 4.10 1.06
CA GLY A 126 -20.98 4.74 -0.17
C GLY A 126 -19.47 4.77 -0.35
N GLU A 127 -18.70 4.15 0.55
CA GLU A 127 -17.24 4.12 0.53
C GLU A 127 -16.70 2.69 0.48
N PHE A 128 -15.67 2.47 -0.32
CA PHE A 128 -14.96 1.21 -0.36
C PHE A 128 -13.52 1.40 -0.83
N SER A 129 -12.61 0.60 -0.27
CA SER A 129 -11.19 0.58 -0.62
C SER A 129 -10.81 -0.73 -1.29
N TRP A 130 -10.06 -0.67 -2.40
CA TRP A 130 -9.52 -1.86 -3.05
C TRP A 130 -8.12 -1.59 -3.61
N HIS A 131 -7.34 -2.67 -3.77
CA HIS A 131 -6.08 -2.63 -4.48
C HIS A 131 -6.32 -2.61 -5.99
N ASP A 132 -5.65 -1.74 -6.75
CA ASP A 132 -5.82 -1.66 -8.21
C ASP A 132 -4.47 -1.65 -8.92
N HIS A 133 -4.21 -2.67 -9.73
CA HIS A 133 -2.94 -2.87 -10.45
C HIS A 133 -2.63 -1.77 -11.47
N ARG A 134 -3.62 -0.97 -11.88
CA ARG A 134 -3.38 0.20 -12.75
C ARG A 134 -2.72 1.35 -11.99
N SER A 135 -2.88 1.40 -10.67
CA SER A 135 -2.46 2.54 -9.83
C SER A 135 -1.07 2.40 -9.21
N HIS A 136 -0.39 1.26 -9.37
CA HIS A 136 0.93 0.99 -8.81
C HIS A 136 1.85 0.20 -9.74
N TYR A 137 3.13 0.09 -9.39
CA TYR A 137 4.10 -0.64 -10.20
C TYR A 137 4.01 -2.16 -9.94
N MET A 138 3.71 -2.92 -10.99
CA MET A 138 3.48 -4.38 -10.98
C MET A 138 4.76 -5.25 -11.02
N SER A 139 5.88 -4.71 -10.58
CA SER A 139 7.15 -5.46 -10.50
C SER A 139 7.87 -5.13 -9.20
N THR A 140 8.65 -6.10 -8.71
CA THR A 140 9.55 -5.93 -7.57
C THR A 140 10.86 -5.21 -7.94
N SER A 141 11.17 -5.09 -9.23
CA SER A 141 12.34 -4.34 -9.70
C SER A 141 12.15 -2.83 -9.60
N THR A 142 13.26 -2.08 -9.52
CA THR A 142 13.21 -0.62 -9.69
C THR A 142 12.73 -0.27 -11.12
N PRO A 143 11.79 0.67 -11.31
CA PRO A 143 11.32 1.05 -12.64
C PRO A 143 12.46 1.65 -13.47
N PRO A 144 12.52 1.40 -14.80
CA PRO A 144 13.60 1.88 -15.65
C PRO A 144 13.69 3.43 -15.72
N GLN A 145 12.61 4.14 -15.39
CA GLN A 145 12.58 5.59 -15.29
C GLN A 145 13.45 6.12 -14.14
N VAL A 146 13.63 5.32 -13.08
CA VAL A 146 14.37 5.70 -11.87
C VAL A 146 15.85 5.44 -12.09
N THR A 147 16.57 6.49 -12.50
CA THR A 147 18.04 6.46 -12.66
C THR A 147 18.79 6.96 -11.43
N ASP A 148 18.08 7.64 -10.53
CA ASP A 148 18.58 8.12 -9.24
C ASP A 148 17.51 7.83 -8.18
N GLU A 149 17.77 6.83 -7.32
CA GLU A 149 16.83 6.39 -6.29
C GLU A 149 16.61 7.42 -5.18
N GLY A 150 17.40 8.50 -5.12
CA GLY A 150 17.20 9.62 -4.19
C GLY A 150 16.29 10.72 -4.74
N ARG A 151 15.88 10.65 -6.01
CA ARG A 151 15.14 11.71 -6.69
C ARG A 151 13.71 11.29 -7.02
N ARG A 152 12.74 12.18 -6.73
CA ARG A 152 11.36 11.99 -7.18
C ARG A 152 11.31 11.88 -8.69
N THR A 153 10.69 10.80 -9.18
CA THR A 153 10.62 10.46 -10.60
C THR A 153 9.21 10.02 -10.95
N LYS A 154 8.60 10.61 -11.99
CA LYS A 154 7.32 10.14 -12.51
C LYS A 154 7.52 8.80 -13.20
N ILE A 155 6.66 7.83 -12.89
CA ILE A 155 6.70 6.49 -13.49
C ILE A 155 5.73 6.42 -14.68
N PHE A 156 4.43 6.65 -14.44
CA PHE A 156 3.40 6.73 -15.48
C PHE A 156 2.17 7.49 -14.98
N ASP A 157 1.34 7.95 -15.92
CA ASP A 157 -0.06 8.28 -15.65
C ASP A 157 -0.91 7.01 -15.80
N TYR A 158 -2.03 6.94 -15.10
CA TYR A 158 -2.97 5.83 -15.18
C TYR A 158 -4.42 6.33 -15.18
N GLU A 159 -5.30 5.48 -15.68
CA GLU A 159 -6.75 5.67 -15.64
C GLU A 159 -7.41 4.40 -15.11
N ILE A 160 -8.42 4.57 -14.27
CA ILE A 160 -9.34 3.53 -13.84
C ILE A 160 -10.71 3.88 -14.44
N PRO A 161 -11.18 3.15 -15.46
CA PRO A 161 -12.44 3.46 -16.11
C PRO A 161 -13.63 3.28 -15.18
N LEU A 162 -14.56 4.22 -15.27
CA LEU A 162 -15.79 4.28 -14.49
C LEU A 162 -17.00 4.39 -15.43
N ARG A 163 -18.16 4.02 -14.91
CA ARG A 163 -19.47 4.37 -15.48
C ARG A 163 -20.29 5.16 -14.46
N VAL A 164 -20.81 6.30 -14.89
CA VAL A 164 -21.71 7.15 -14.10
C VAL A 164 -23.09 7.08 -14.73
N ASP A 165 -24.03 6.39 -14.10
CA ASP A 165 -25.32 6.01 -14.70
C ASP A 165 -25.16 5.41 -16.13
N GLY A 166 -24.16 4.54 -16.31
CA GLY A 166 -23.84 3.90 -17.59
C GLY A 166 -23.06 4.75 -18.58
N ARG A 167 -22.77 6.03 -18.29
CA ARG A 167 -21.95 6.90 -19.15
C ARG A 167 -20.46 6.80 -18.81
N PRO A 168 -19.56 6.82 -19.81
CA PRO A 168 -18.12 6.77 -19.55
C PRO A 168 -17.63 7.91 -18.65
N ALA A 169 -16.80 7.56 -17.69
CA ALA A 169 -15.95 8.45 -16.92
C ALA A 169 -14.63 7.73 -16.60
N ALA A 170 -13.66 8.41 -15.99
CA ALA A 170 -12.43 7.79 -15.53
C ALA A 170 -11.93 8.50 -14.27
N LEU A 171 -11.39 7.71 -13.34
CA LEU A 171 -10.49 8.20 -12.30
C LEU A 171 -9.10 8.30 -12.94
N GLU A 172 -8.48 9.47 -12.86
CA GLU A 172 -7.15 9.72 -13.41
C GLU A 172 -6.14 9.89 -12.28
N GLY A 173 -4.96 9.31 -12.45
CA GLY A 173 -3.87 9.45 -11.48
C GLY A 173 -2.48 9.38 -12.09
N THR A 174 -1.49 9.58 -11.23
CA THR A 174 -0.08 9.49 -11.58
C THR A 174 0.68 8.74 -10.49
N LEU A 175 1.52 7.80 -10.90
CA LEU A 175 2.45 7.12 -10.00
C LEU A 175 3.83 7.80 -10.05
N TYR A 176 4.36 8.09 -8.87
CA TYR A 176 5.71 8.61 -8.67
C TYR A 176 6.55 7.65 -7.85
N TRP A 177 7.82 7.51 -8.19
CA TRP A 177 8.86 7.15 -7.23
C TRP A 177 9.21 8.39 -6.43
N VAL A 178 9.30 8.29 -5.10
CA VAL A 178 9.60 9.41 -4.20
C VAL A 178 10.91 9.25 -3.43
N GLY A 179 11.60 8.14 -3.64
CA GLY A 179 12.89 7.86 -3.03
C GLY A 179 12.84 6.70 -2.06
N SER A 180 13.93 5.95 -1.97
CA SER A 180 14.09 4.94 -0.92
C SER A 180 14.63 5.62 0.35
N PRO A 181 13.94 5.52 1.51
CA PRO A 181 14.54 5.96 2.75
C PRO A 181 15.80 5.11 2.98
N GLY A 182 16.97 5.73 2.78
CA GLY A 182 18.25 5.03 2.89
C GLY A 182 18.38 4.30 4.22
N PHE A 183 19.16 3.22 4.25
CA PHE A 183 19.41 2.45 5.46
C PHE A 183 19.86 3.38 6.61
N PRO A 184 19.23 3.34 7.80
CA PRO A 184 19.53 4.27 8.87
C PRO A 184 20.87 3.89 9.52
N LEU A 185 21.99 4.33 8.93
CA LEU A 185 23.34 3.99 9.39
C LEU A 185 23.66 4.53 10.80
N LEU A 186 23.09 5.68 11.17
CA LEU A 186 23.39 6.40 12.42
C LEU A 186 23.21 5.55 13.70
N PRO A 187 22.08 4.87 13.96
CA PRO A 187 21.93 4.03 15.15
C PRO A 187 22.99 2.92 15.24
N PHE A 188 23.38 2.33 14.10
CA PHE A 188 24.42 1.29 14.09
C PHE A 188 25.81 1.87 14.35
N VAL A 189 26.11 3.07 13.84
CA VAL A 189 27.35 3.80 14.16
C VAL A 189 27.42 4.13 15.65
N LEU A 190 26.34 4.65 16.23
CA LEU A 190 26.27 4.95 17.67
C LEU A 190 26.43 3.70 18.54
N LEU A 191 25.81 2.59 18.14
CA LEU A 191 25.97 1.29 18.80
C LEU A 191 27.44 0.82 18.75
N GLY A 192 28.09 0.94 17.59
CA GLY A 192 29.50 0.61 17.42
C GLY A 192 30.43 1.45 18.30
N LEU A 193 30.21 2.76 18.35
CA LEU A 193 30.97 3.68 19.22
C LEU A 193 30.77 3.38 20.70
N PHE A 194 29.54 3.07 21.11
CA PHE A 194 29.22 2.69 22.49
C PHE A 194 29.92 1.39 22.90
N ALA A 195 29.91 0.38 22.04
CA ALA A 195 30.60 -0.89 22.27
C ALA A 195 32.13 -0.69 22.39
N ALA A 196 32.72 0.10 21.49
CA ALA A 196 34.15 0.41 21.52
C ALA A 196 34.56 1.20 22.77
N GLY A 197 33.79 2.22 23.15
CA GLY A 197 34.01 3.01 24.37
C GLY A 197 33.91 2.16 25.64
N SER A 198 32.94 1.25 25.69
CA SER A 198 32.76 0.31 26.80
C SER A 198 33.95 -0.65 26.92
N LEU A 199 34.47 -1.17 25.79
CA LEU A 199 35.63 -2.05 25.77
C LEU A 199 36.90 -1.33 26.26
N LEU A 200 37.12 -0.09 25.80
CA LEU A 200 38.21 0.77 26.25
C LEU A 200 38.15 1.03 27.76
N LEU A 201 36.97 1.33 28.30
CA LEU A 201 36.77 1.53 29.73
C LEU A 201 37.18 0.28 30.53
N VAL A 202 36.77 -0.92 30.09
CA VAL A 202 37.13 -2.19 30.73
C VAL A 202 38.64 -2.42 30.72
N VAL A 203 39.32 -2.14 29.60
CA VAL A 203 40.78 -2.27 29.48
C VAL A 203 41.50 -1.30 30.42
N VAL A 204 41.06 -0.04 30.48
CA VAL A 204 41.67 0.98 31.36
C VAL A 204 41.49 0.63 32.83
N VAL A 205 40.29 0.19 33.25
CA VAL A 205 40.01 -0.21 34.63
C VAL A 205 40.83 -1.44 35.02
N ARG A 206 40.98 -2.42 34.12
CA ARG A 206 41.81 -3.62 34.37
C ARG A 206 43.30 -3.32 34.46
N ARG A 207 43.82 -2.33 33.74
CA ARG A 207 45.23 -1.92 33.80
C ARG A 207 45.60 -1.09 35.02
N ARG A 208 44.62 -0.48 35.70
CA ARG A 208 44.81 0.37 36.88
C ARG A 208 44.63 -0.36 38.22
N ARG A 209 44.27 -1.64 38.18
CA ARG A 209 44.24 -2.56 39.34
C ARG A 209 45.45 -3.47 39.28
#